data_AF-A0A6I6GFA1-F1
#
_entry.id   AF-A0A6I6GFA1-F1
#
_cell.length_a   1.000
_cell.length_b   1.000
_cell.length_c   1.000
_cell.angle_alpha   90.00
_cell.angle_beta   90.00
_cell.angle_gamma   90.00
#
_symmetry.space_group_name_H-M   'P 1'
#
loop_
_entity.id
_entity.type
_entity.pdbx_description
1 polymer ?
#
loop_
_entity_poly.entity_id
_entity_poly.type
_entity_poly.pdbx_seq_one_letter_code
_entity_poly.pdbx_strand_id
1 'polypeptide(L)'
;MKFILTILVSLIFFNGNGQRIVEELIRINDNYSPLFGNKSTDVDIMFVMSYEHLKSDTVFNVVFQLNQLETEKQGESFSTGIFGRSIGFASSSYYSSERNKGHLTLNYQELDTLLTSFNKMYEFTKQTYGRNRIVTYSFKNLKLSVEVNYVGGVDPTGAFKSFFYLSIDDATFRLSTSQFFKLTQKTISELKKIWDDWLQNRLLPVPIYY
;
A
#
# COMPACT_ATOMS: atom_id res chain seq x y z
N MET A 1 4.56 50.20 28.59
CA MET A 1 3.91 48.86 28.66
C MET A 1 3.33 48.37 27.33
N LYS A 2 2.72 49.21 26.48
CA LYS A 2 2.09 48.75 25.22
C LYS A 2 3.07 48.21 24.15
N PHE A 3 4.29 48.75 24.06
CA PHE A 3 5.31 48.32 23.08
C PHE A 3 5.84 46.90 23.31
N ILE A 4 5.97 46.46 24.57
CA ILE A 4 6.48 45.13 24.91
C ILE A 4 5.49 44.05 24.45
N LEU A 5 4.18 44.33 24.58
CA LEU A 5 3.13 43.40 24.14
C LEU A 5 3.13 43.24 22.61
N THR A 6 3.35 44.33 21.86
CA THR A 6 3.44 44.27 20.39
C THR A 6 4.63 43.45 19.92
N ILE A 7 5.79 43.61 20.59
CA ILE A 7 7.00 42.81 20.30
C ILE A 7 6.79 41.33 20.66
N LEU A 8 6.15 41.04 21.79
CA LEU A 8 5.82 39.66 22.20
C LEU A 8 4.84 38.99 21.23
N VAL A 9 3.83 39.71 20.75
CA VAL A 9 2.87 39.19 19.77
C VAL A 9 3.55 38.94 18.42
N SER A 10 4.46 39.81 17.97
CA SER A 10 5.23 39.56 16.74
C SER A 10 6.15 38.34 16.85
N LEU A 11 6.76 38.09 18.02
CA LEU A 11 7.61 36.91 18.26
C LEU A 11 6.82 35.59 18.20
N ILE A 12 5.52 35.58 18.53
CA ILE A 12 4.67 34.38 18.43
C ILE A 12 4.45 34.00 16.96
N PHE A 13 4.35 34.97 16.04
CA PHE A 13 4.19 34.73 14.60
C PHE A 13 5.50 34.38 13.87
N PHE A 14 6.67 34.56 14.50
CA PHE A 14 7.96 34.13 13.96
C PHE A 14 8.32 32.67 14.24
N ASN A 15 7.45 31.92 14.93
CA ASN A 15 7.52 30.46 14.89
C ASN A 15 7.01 30.00 13.53
N GLY A 16 7.88 30.10 12.52
CA GLY A 16 7.65 29.56 11.20
C GLY A 16 7.28 28.09 11.34
N ASN A 17 5.98 27.79 11.19
CA ASN A 17 5.53 26.45 10.94
C ASN A 17 6.16 26.04 9.61
N GLY A 18 7.24 25.24 9.67
CA GLY A 18 7.88 24.70 8.48
C GLY A 18 6.84 23.93 7.69
N GLN A 19 6.38 24.51 6.57
CA GLN A 19 5.41 23.85 5.71
C GLN A 19 6.11 22.66 5.08
N ARG A 20 5.69 21.45 5.47
CA ARG A 20 6.17 20.22 4.83
C ARG A 20 5.52 20.12 3.46
N ILE A 21 6.33 20.19 2.41
CA ILE A 21 5.91 19.96 1.03
C ILE A 21 6.18 18.49 0.72
N VAL A 22 5.20 17.81 0.12
CA VAL A 22 5.30 16.42 -0.33
C VAL A 22 5.01 16.39 -1.82
N GLU A 23 6.00 15.95 -2.60
CA GLU A 23 5.93 15.83 -4.04
C GLU A 23 5.95 14.35 -4.43
N GLU A 24 4.96 13.94 -5.22
CA GLU A 24 4.93 12.62 -5.85
C GLU A 24 5.80 12.66 -7.11
N LEU A 25 6.85 11.84 -7.13
CA LEU A 25 7.76 11.74 -8.27
C LEU A 25 7.31 10.67 -9.26
N ILE A 26 6.81 9.55 -8.73
CA ILE A 26 6.33 8.41 -9.51
C ILE A 26 5.14 7.82 -8.77
N ARG A 27 4.10 7.44 -9.52
CA ARG A 27 2.99 6.63 -9.02
C ARG A 27 2.69 5.49 -9.96
N ILE A 28 2.57 4.32 -9.37
CA ILE A 28 2.21 3.09 -10.03
C ILE A 28 0.91 2.61 -9.38
N ASN A 29 -0.14 2.53 -10.17
CA ASN A 29 -1.44 2.02 -9.75
C ASN A 29 -1.64 0.63 -10.37
N ASP A 30 -1.94 -0.36 -9.53
CA ASP A 30 -2.29 -1.71 -9.94
C ASP A 30 -3.53 -2.19 -9.17
N ASN A 31 -4.34 -3.03 -9.81
CA ASN A 31 -5.56 -3.58 -9.20
C ASN A 31 -5.39 -5.08 -8.91
N TYR A 32 -5.71 -5.50 -7.69
CA TYR A 32 -5.68 -6.90 -7.29
C TYR A 32 -7.03 -7.37 -6.74
N SER A 33 -7.27 -8.67 -6.88
CA SER A 33 -8.43 -9.32 -6.30
C SER A 33 -8.24 -9.50 -4.79
N PRO A 34 -9.16 -8.96 -3.95
CA PRO A 34 -9.11 -9.15 -2.51
C PRO A 34 -9.35 -10.61 -2.15
N LEU A 35 -8.88 -11.02 -0.97
CA LEU A 35 -9.05 -12.39 -0.49
C LEU A 35 -10.51 -12.70 -0.11
N PHE A 36 -11.27 -11.68 0.31
CA PHE A 36 -12.65 -11.81 0.75
C PHE A 36 -13.56 -10.75 0.08
N GLY A 37 -14.73 -11.18 -0.41
CA GLY A 37 -15.77 -10.34 -1.02
C GLY A 37 -15.59 -10.08 -2.53
N ASN A 38 -16.65 -9.58 -3.18
CA ASN A 38 -16.66 -9.20 -4.60
C ASN A 38 -16.09 -7.79 -4.86
N LYS A 39 -15.03 -7.42 -4.13
CA LYS A 39 -14.46 -6.07 -4.14
C LYS A 39 -13.24 -6.02 -5.07
N SER A 40 -12.78 -4.84 -5.46
CA SER A 40 -11.44 -4.63 -6.04
C SER A 40 -10.57 -3.90 -5.01
N THR A 41 -9.28 -4.20 -4.99
CA THR A 41 -8.29 -3.45 -4.20
C THR A 41 -7.36 -2.74 -5.16
N ASP A 42 -7.42 -1.42 -5.17
CA ASP A 42 -6.49 -0.57 -5.89
C ASP A 42 -5.27 -0.33 -5.01
N VAL A 43 -4.10 -0.56 -5.59
CA VAL A 43 -2.81 -0.48 -4.92
C VAL A 43 -2.00 0.60 -5.59
N ASP A 44 -1.85 1.71 -4.87
CA ASP A 44 -0.99 2.81 -5.25
C ASP A 44 0.37 2.63 -4.59
N ILE A 45 1.42 2.59 -5.40
CA ILE A 45 2.81 2.60 -4.95
C ILE A 45 3.44 3.88 -5.47
N MET A 46 3.82 4.75 -4.55
CA MET A 46 4.29 6.10 -4.85
C MET A 46 5.72 6.29 -4.38
N PHE A 47 6.58 6.86 -5.21
CA PHE A 47 7.87 7.39 -4.79
C PHE A 47 7.71 8.87 -4.50
N VAL A 48 7.91 9.26 -3.25
CA VAL A 48 7.62 10.62 -2.77
C VAL A 48 8.88 11.28 -2.25
N MET A 49 9.00 12.56 -2.54
CA MET A 49 9.99 13.46 -1.97
C MET A 49 9.29 14.38 -0.99
N SER A 50 9.84 14.55 0.21
CA SER A 50 9.30 15.48 1.20
C SER A 50 10.39 16.38 1.76
N TYR A 51 10.12 17.67 1.84
CA TYR A 51 11.04 18.67 2.36
C TYR A 51 10.29 19.73 3.14
N GLU A 52 10.94 20.37 4.11
CA GLU A 52 10.36 21.53 4.78
C GLU A 52 10.71 22.79 4.01
N HIS A 53 9.72 23.64 3.75
CA HIS A 53 9.93 24.94 3.12
C HIS A 53 10.96 25.73 3.94
N LEU A 54 12.03 26.21 3.27
CA LEU A 54 13.19 26.91 3.85
C LEU A 54 14.22 26.02 4.60
N LYS A 55 14.07 24.69 4.59
CA LYS A 55 15.13 23.76 5.04
C LYS A 55 15.68 22.96 3.87
N SER A 56 16.97 22.64 3.92
CA SER A 56 17.66 21.80 2.93
C SER A 56 17.32 20.30 3.06
N ASP A 57 16.71 19.90 4.18
CA ASP A 57 16.50 18.50 4.50
C ASP A 57 15.38 17.93 3.63
N THR A 58 15.78 17.15 2.63
CA THR A 58 14.88 16.42 1.75
C THR A 58 14.91 14.94 2.07
N VAL A 59 13.75 14.37 2.36
CA VAL A 59 13.55 12.95 2.68
C VAL A 59 12.75 12.29 1.58
N PHE A 60 13.27 11.19 1.05
CA PHE A 60 12.55 10.34 0.10
C PHE A 60 11.94 9.13 0.79
N ASN A 61 10.77 8.71 0.31
CA ASN A 61 10.11 7.50 0.77
C ASN A 61 9.41 6.80 -0.40
N VAL A 62 9.19 5.49 -0.25
CA VAL A 62 8.19 4.76 -1.02
C VAL A 62 6.96 4.56 -0.15
N VAL A 63 5.79 4.90 -0.67
CA VAL A 63 4.50 4.81 0.01
C VAL A 63 3.63 3.79 -0.72
N PHE A 64 3.17 2.78 0.02
CA PHE A 64 2.12 1.88 -0.41
C PHE A 64 0.80 2.36 0.18
N GLN A 65 -0.22 2.49 -0.67
CA GLN A 65 -1.57 2.81 -0.27
C GLN A 65 -2.53 1.81 -0.90
N LEU A 66 -3.31 1.15 -0.05
CA LEU A 66 -4.33 0.19 -0.45
C LEU A 66 -5.71 0.82 -0.29
N ASN A 67 -6.35 1.12 -1.41
CA ASN A 67 -7.71 1.62 -1.46
C ASN A 67 -8.64 0.45 -1.80
N GLN A 68 -9.61 0.18 -0.94
CA GLN A 68 -10.61 -0.86 -1.17
C GLN A 68 -11.95 -0.22 -1.46
N LEU A 69 -12.56 -0.62 -2.57
CA LEU A 69 -13.89 -0.17 -2.95
C LEU A 69 -14.92 -1.08 -2.27
N GLU A 70 -15.64 -0.56 -1.28
CA GLU A 70 -16.68 -1.27 -0.56
C GLU A 70 -18.07 -0.87 -1.07
N THR A 71 -18.78 -1.79 -1.73
CA THR A 71 -20.20 -1.62 -2.03
C THR A 71 -21.01 -2.12 -0.84
N GLU A 72 -21.58 -1.20 -0.05
CA GLU A 72 -22.46 -1.55 1.07
C GLU A 72 -23.92 -1.61 0.58
N LYS A 73 -24.61 -2.72 0.85
CA LYS A 73 -26.06 -2.85 0.61
C LYS A 73 -26.79 -2.33 1.86
N GLN A 74 -27.57 -1.27 1.74
CA GLN A 74 -28.44 -0.85 2.83
C GLN A 74 -29.62 -1.84 2.98
N GLY A 75 -29.95 -2.18 4.22
CA GLY A 75 -31.05 -3.09 4.54
C GLY A 75 -32.41 -2.51 4.10
N GLU A 76 -33.27 -3.39 3.60
CA GLU A 76 -34.64 -3.07 3.19
C GLU A 76 -35.46 -2.63 4.42
N SER A 77 -35.93 -1.38 4.43
CA SER A 77 -36.97 -0.98 5.38
C SER A 77 -38.31 -1.49 4.87
N PHE A 78 -38.77 -2.63 5.40
CA PHE A 78 -40.14 -3.08 5.19
C PHE A 78 -41.10 -2.13 5.92
N SER A 79 -41.72 -1.19 5.21
CA SER A 79 -42.92 -0.55 5.75
C SER A 79 -44.09 -1.52 5.60
N THR A 80 -44.42 -2.26 6.65
CA THR A 80 -45.69 -3.00 6.71
C THR A 80 -46.83 -2.00 6.89
N GLY A 81 -47.38 -1.52 5.78
CA GLY A 81 -48.63 -0.78 5.74
C GLY A 81 -49.80 -1.74 5.92
N ILE A 82 -50.25 -1.91 7.16
CA ILE A 82 -51.60 -2.44 7.44
C ILE A 82 -52.55 -1.29 7.12
N PHE A 83 -53.56 -1.54 6.28
CA PHE A 83 -54.55 -0.61 5.72
C PHE A 83 -54.22 0.01 4.34
N GLY A 84 -54.68 -0.68 3.30
CA GLY A 84 -55.15 -0.07 2.05
C GLY A 84 -54.11 0.15 0.95
N ARG A 85 -53.86 -0.89 0.15
CA ARG A 85 -53.28 -0.84 -1.21
C ARG A 85 -52.11 0.15 -1.40
N SER A 86 -50.93 -0.20 -0.90
CA SER A 86 -49.67 0.38 -1.37
C SER A 86 -48.89 -0.66 -2.18
N ILE A 87 -48.65 -0.40 -3.47
CA ILE A 87 -47.63 -1.10 -4.25
C ILE A 87 -46.29 -0.60 -3.71
N GLY A 88 -45.66 -1.39 -2.84
CA GLY A 88 -44.34 -1.08 -2.31
C GLY A 88 -43.27 -1.31 -3.38
N PHE A 89 -42.69 -0.23 -3.90
CA PHE A 89 -41.48 -0.30 -4.70
C PHE A 89 -40.28 -0.40 -3.75
N ALA A 90 -39.69 -1.58 -3.62
CA ALA A 90 -38.39 -1.73 -2.98
C ALA A 90 -37.32 -1.13 -3.89
N SER A 91 -36.92 0.11 -3.61
CA SER A 91 -35.71 0.69 -4.19
C SER A 91 -34.51 0.17 -3.40
N SER A 92 -33.75 -0.75 -3.98
CA SER A 92 -32.42 -1.08 -3.45
C SER A 92 -31.43 -0.07 -4.01
N SER A 93 -31.02 0.90 -3.19
CA SER A 93 -29.92 1.80 -3.53
C SER A 93 -28.60 1.17 -3.08
N TYR A 94 -27.66 1.02 -4.02
CA TYR A 94 -26.29 0.64 -3.74
C TYR A 94 -25.44 1.92 -3.63
N TYR A 95 -24.59 2.01 -2.61
CA TYR A 95 -23.55 3.03 -2.56
C TYR A 95 -22.19 2.35 -2.50
N SER A 96 -21.25 2.85 -3.31
CA SER A 96 -19.84 2.47 -3.28
C SER A 96 -19.05 3.51 -2.48
N SER A 97 -18.43 3.09 -1.39
CA SER A 97 -17.49 3.91 -0.62
C SER A 97 -16.07 3.39 -0.86
N GLU A 98 -15.19 4.26 -1.32
CA GLU A 98 -13.75 3.98 -1.34
C GLU A 98 -13.19 4.26 0.06
N ARG A 99 -12.54 3.27 0.66
CA ARG A 99 -11.87 3.42 1.95
C ARG A 99 -10.40 3.06 1.80
N ASN A 100 -9.52 3.92 2.31
CA ASN A 100 -8.12 3.57 2.51
C ASN A 100 -8.04 2.55 3.66
N LYS A 101 -7.56 1.35 3.34
CA LYS A 101 -7.53 0.19 4.26
C LYS A 101 -6.11 -0.22 4.65
N GLY A 102 -5.10 0.39 4.04
CA GLY A 102 -3.71 0.07 4.35
C GLY A 102 -2.76 1.16 3.88
N HIS A 103 -1.84 1.56 4.75
CA HIS A 103 -0.83 2.56 4.43
C HIS A 103 0.54 2.17 5.00
N LEU A 104 1.55 2.11 4.14
CA LEU A 104 2.92 1.77 4.54
C LEU A 104 3.90 2.74 3.90
N THR A 105 4.70 3.41 4.73
CA THR A 105 5.81 4.25 4.29
C THR A 105 7.14 3.55 4.57
N LEU A 106 7.99 3.49 3.55
CA LEU A 106 9.30 2.85 3.57
C LEU A 106 10.40 3.86 3.23
N ASN A 107 11.42 3.91 4.09
CA ASN A 107 12.68 4.53 3.72
C ASN A 107 13.52 3.58 2.83
N TYR A 108 14.70 4.04 2.39
CA TYR A 108 15.57 3.29 1.49
C TYR A 108 15.97 1.90 2.03
N GLN A 109 16.43 1.83 3.29
CA GLN A 109 16.88 0.57 3.91
C GLN A 109 15.71 -0.40 4.09
N GLU A 110 14.53 0.13 4.39
CA GLU A 110 13.31 -0.66 4.57
C GLU A 110 12.80 -1.21 3.22
N LEU A 111 12.91 -0.43 2.14
CA LEU A 111 12.60 -0.89 0.78
C LEU A 111 13.54 -2.03 0.36
N ASP A 112 14.84 -1.89 0.62
CA ASP A 112 15.84 -2.94 0.32
C ASP A 112 15.60 -4.23 1.12
N THR A 113 15.27 -4.07 2.42
CA THR A 113 14.90 -5.19 3.30
C THR A 113 13.64 -5.91 2.81
N LEU A 114 12.64 -5.13 2.36
CA LEU A 114 11.40 -5.67 1.82
C LEU A 114 11.66 -6.45 0.52
N LEU A 115 12.46 -5.90 -0.40
CA LEU A 115 12.85 -6.58 -1.64
C LEU A 115 13.61 -7.88 -1.38
N THR A 116 14.56 -7.86 -0.43
CA THR A 116 15.29 -9.06 0.01
C THR A 116 14.33 -10.13 0.55
N SER A 117 13.32 -9.72 1.30
CA SER A 117 12.32 -10.62 1.88
C SER A 117 11.40 -11.23 0.81
N PHE A 118 11.00 -10.43 -0.20
CA PHE A 118 10.28 -10.92 -1.37
C PHE A 118 11.08 -11.99 -2.13
N ASN A 119 12.36 -11.74 -2.37
CA ASN A 119 13.24 -12.71 -3.04
C ASN A 119 13.37 -14.01 -2.24
N LYS A 120 13.59 -13.92 -0.91
CA LYS A 120 13.66 -15.10 -0.03
C LYS A 120 12.37 -15.91 -0.05
N MET A 121 11.21 -15.25 -0.05
CA MET A 121 9.93 -15.94 -0.17
C MET A 121 9.77 -16.65 -1.52
N TYR A 122 10.21 -16.01 -2.61
CA TYR A 122 10.16 -16.65 -3.93
C TYR A 122 11.04 -17.90 -3.96
N GLU A 123 12.27 -17.82 -3.46
CA GLU A 123 13.15 -18.99 -3.35
C GLU A 123 12.55 -20.09 -2.47
N PHE A 124 11.82 -19.72 -1.41
CA PHE A 124 11.10 -20.68 -0.58
C PHE A 124 10.12 -21.54 -1.41
N THR A 125 9.47 -20.98 -2.44
CA THR A 125 8.53 -21.74 -3.30
C THR A 125 9.18 -22.75 -4.23
N LYS A 126 10.48 -22.61 -4.50
CA LYS A 126 11.22 -23.53 -5.37
C LYS A 126 11.68 -24.80 -4.65
N GLN A 127 11.61 -24.80 -3.31
CA GLN A 127 12.03 -25.95 -2.52
C GLN A 127 10.91 -26.99 -2.46
N THR A 128 11.27 -28.25 -2.67
CA THR A 128 10.38 -29.40 -2.53
C THR A 128 10.13 -29.66 -1.05
N TYR A 129 8.93 -29.36 -0.58
CA TYR A 129 8.50 -29.76 0.77
C TYR A 129 7.61 -30.97 0.68
N GLY A 130 7.95 -32.08 1.34
CA GLY A 130 7.05 -33.25 1.44
C GLY A 130 5.75 -33.01 2.23
N ARG A 131 5.39 -31.75 2.51
CA ARG A 131 4.20 -31.34 3.27
C ARG A 131 3.80 -29.92 2.91
N ASN A 132 2.52 -29.59 3.11
CA ASN A 132 2.03 -28.22 2.98
C ASN A 132 2.73 -27.31 4.01
N ARG A 133 3.10 -26.10 3.58
CA ARG A 133 3.76 -25.11 4.43
C ARG A 133 3.23 -23.72 4.13
N ILE A 134 3.10 -22.92 5.18
CA ILE A 134 2.88 -21.48 5.08
C ILE A 134 4.07 -20.79 5.72
N VAL A 135 4.65 -19.83 5.00
CA VAL A 135 5.67 -18.93 5.54
C VAL A 135 5.16 -17.52 5.45
N THR A 136 5.28 -16.80 6.55
CA THR A 136 4.88 -15.40 6.65
C THR A 136 6.07 -14.57 7.07
N TYR A 137 6.39 -13.57 6.26
CA TYR A 137 7.25 -12.47 6.62
C TYR A 137 6.39 -11.30 7.14
N SER A 138 6.78 -10.70 8.25
CA SER A 138 6.10 -9.53 8.83
C SER A 138 7.09 -8.39 9.01
N PHE A 139 6.73 -7.20 8.54
CA PHE A 139 7.53 -6.00 8.64
C PHE A 139 6.62 -4.78 8.81
N LYS A 140 6.75 -4.07 9.94
CA LYS A 140 5.76 -3.05 10.35
C LYS A 140 4.34 -3.63 10.30
N ASN A 141 3.42 -2.94 9.61
CA ASN A 141 2.05 -3.36 9.33
C ASN A 141 1.91 -4.16 8.03
N LEU A 142 3.01 -4.42 7.29
CA LEU A 142 3.01 -5.30 6.12
C LEU A 142 3.22 -6.75 6.55
N LYS A 143 2.38 -7.63 6.02
CA LYS A 143 2.56 -9.09 6.10
C LYS A 143 2.55 -9.67 4.72
N LEU A 144 3.53 -10.50 4.44
CA LEU A 144 3.69 -11.18 3.18
C LEU A 144 3.72 -12.67 3.47
N SER A 145 2.75 -13.42 2.94
CA SER A 145 2.65 -14.86 3.18
C SER A 145 2.73 -15.64 1.88
N VAL A 146 3.37 -16.81 1.93
CA VAL A 146 3.35 -17.80 0.87
C VAL A 146 2.89 -19.13 1.41
N GLU A 147 1.91 -19.70 0.73
CA GLU A 147 1.39 -21.03 0.99
C GLU A 147 1.86 -21.95 -0.13
N VAL A 148 2.58 -23.01 0.23
CA VAL A 148 3.03 -24.06 -0.69
C VAL A 148 2.26 -25.33 -0.37
N ASN A 149 1.44 -25.76 -1.31
CA ASN A 149 0.62 -26.97 -1.19
C ASN A 149 1.21 -28.10 -2.04
N TYR A 150 1.39 -29.26 -1.40
CA TYR A 150 1.74 -30.50 -2.07
C TYR A 150 0.49 -31.05 -2.76
N VAL A 151 0.51 -31.10 -4.09
CA VAL A 151 -0.56 -31.71 -4.87
C VAL A 151 -0.12 -33.13 -5.19
N GLY A 152 -0.42 -34.07 -4.29
CA GLY A 152 -0.07 -35.48 -4.47
C GLY A 152 -0.64 -36.06 -5.76
N GLY A 153 0.18 -36.82 -6.50
CA GLY A 153 -0.17 -37.46 -7.78
C GLY A 153 0.98 -38.35 -8.26
N VAL A 154 0.68 -39.27 -9.19
CA VAL A 154 1.53 -40.40 -9.69
C VAL A 154 2.86 -39.98 -10.34
N ASP A 155 3.12 -38.67 -10.45
CA ASP A 155 4.34 -38.14 -11.04
C ASP A 155 5.41 -37.93 -9.94
N PRO A 156 6.59 -38.58 -10.03
CA PRO A 156 7.68 -38.44 -9.05
C PRO A 156 8.25 -37.01 -8.98
N THR A 157 7.82 -36.09 -9.85
CA THR A 157 8.17 -34.67 -9.79
C THR A 157 7.26 -33.82 -8.89
N GLY A 158 6.14 -34.37 -8.39
CA GLY A 158 5.26 -33.74 -7.39
C GLY A 158 4.93 -32.27 -7.68
N ALA A 159 3.88 -31.99 -8.44
CA ALA A 159 3.49 -30.61 -8.74
C ALA A 159 3.13 -29.84 -7.45
N PHE A 160 3.85 -28.76 -7.15
CA PHE A 160 3.55 -27.85 -6.05
C PHE A 160 2.70 -26.68 -6.54
N LYS A 161 1.67 -26.33 -5.76
CA LYS A 161 0.89 -25.12 -6.01
C LYS A 161 1.23 -24.08 -4.96
N SER A 162 1.69 -22.91 -5.39
CA SER A 162 2.05 -21.81 -4.51
C SER A 162 1.03 -20.67 -4.60
N PHE A 163 0.69 -20.08 -3.46
CA PHE A 163 -0.18 -18.90 -3.37
C PHE A 163 0.50 -17.82 -2.55
N PHE A 164 0.50 -16.60 -3.09
CA PHE A 164 1.07 -15.44 -2.43
C PHE A 164 -0.05 -14.56 -1.88
N TYR A 165 0.15 -14.03 -0.68
CA TYR A 165 -0.78 -13.14 -0.01
C TYR A 165 0.00 -11.93 0.49
N LEU A 166 -0.50 -10.73 0.20
CA LEU A 166 0.04 -9.48 0.74
C LEU A 166 -1.05 -8.80 1.57
N SER A 167 -0.68 -8.41 2.78
CA SER A 167 -1.51 -7.65 3.70
C SER A 167 -0.78 -6.38 4.11
N ILE A 168 -1.49 -5.26 4.17
CA ILE A 168 -1.03 -4.04 4.83
C ILE A 168 -2.21 -3.54 5.67
N ASP A 169 -1.99 -3.43 6.98
CA ASP A 169 -3.05 -3.21 7.96
C ASP A 169 -4.19 -4.25 7.82
N ASP A 170 -5.40 -3.79 7.51
CA ASP A 170 -6.60 -4.63 7.40
C ASP A 170 -6.86 -5.10 5.96
N ALA A 171 -6.20 -4.53 4.97
CA ALA A 171 -6.33 -4.94 3.58
C ALA A 171 -5.45 -6.17 3.30
N THR A 172 -6.08 -7.24 2.80
CA THR A 172 -5.39 -8.48 2.37
C THR A 172 -5.85 -8.89 0.98
N PHE A 173 -4.89 -9.14 0.10
CA PHE A 173 -5.17 -9.60 -1.26
C PHE A 173 -4.28 -10.78 -1.64
N ARG A 174 -4.80 -11.57 -2.58
CA ARG A 174 -4.10 -12.73 -3.12
C ARG A 174 -3.44 -12.35 -4.44
N LEU A 175 -2.19 -12.74 -4.58
CA LEU A 175 -1.38 -12.53 -5.77
C LEU A 175 -1.20 -13.86 -6.49
N SER A 176 -1.45 -13.87 -7.79
CA SER A 176 -0.93 -14.92 -8.66
C SER A 176 0.61 -14.84 -8.70
N THR A 177 1.28 -15.92 -9.12
CA THR A 177 2.74 -15.91 -9.30
C THR A 177 3.20 -14.79 -10.25
N SER A 178 2.42 -14.52 -11.31
CA SER A 178 2.75 -13.43 -12.26
C SER A 178 2.55 -12.04 -11.64
N GLN A 179 1.49 -11.84 -10.84
CA GLN A 179 1.26 -10.60 -10.12
C GLN A 179 2.33 -10.36 -9.05
N PHE A 180 2.71 -11.40 -8.31
CA PHE A 180 3.81 -11.35 -7.35
C PHE A 180 5.12 -10.96 -8.04
N PHE A 181 5.45 -11.59 -9.18
CA PHE A 181 6.65 -11.25 -9.94
C PHE A 181 6.60 -9.82 -10.49
N LYS A 182 5.45 -9.38 -11.02
CA LYS A 182 5.27 -8.00 -11.49
C LYS A 182 5.52 -7.00 -10.36
N LEU A 183 4.87 -7.21 -9.21
CA LEU A 183 5.02 -6.33 -8.05
C LEU A 183 6.46 -6.29 -7.54
N THR A 184 7.08 -7.45 -7.37
CA THR A 184 8.41 -7.55 -6.74
C THR A 184 9.54 -7.18 -7.69
N GLN A 185 9.61 -7.84 -8.84
CA GLN A 185 10.74 -7.74 -9.77
C GLN A 185 10.64 -6.58 -10.73
N LYS A 186 9.43 -6.14 -11.07
CA LYS A 186 9.25 -4.96 -11.94
C LYS A 186 9.07 -3.73 -11.07
N THR A 187 7.97 -3.65 -10.33
CA THR A 187 7.60 -2.41 -9.63
C THR A 187 8.60 -2.02 -8.53
N ILE A 188 8.84 -2.90 -7.54
CA ILE A 188 9.68 -2.54 -6.38
C ILE A 188 11.16 -2.43 -6.76
N SER A 189 11.69 -3.36 -7.57
CA SER A 189 13.07 -3.29 -8.05
C SER A 189 13.35 -2.05 -8.90
N GLU A 190 12.41 -1.65 -9.77
CA GLU A 190 12.54 -0.44 -10.59
C GLU A 190 12.53 0.83 -9.73
N LEU A 191 11.61 0.91 -8.76
CA LEU A 191 11.60 2.02 -7.79
C LEU A 191 12.91 2.09 -6.99
N LYS A 192 13.45 0.94 -6.57
CA LYS A 192 14.76 0.91 -5.90
C LYS A 192 15.86 1.42 -6.82
N LYS A 193 15.89 0.98 -8.08
CA LYS A 193 16.88 1.44 -9.06
C LYS A 193 16.79 2.96 -9.29
N ILE A 194 15.59 3.50 -9.43
CA ILE A 194 15.38 4.94 -9.59
C ILE A 194 15.88 5.69 -8.34
N TRP A 195 15.64 5.15 -7.15
CA TRP A 195 16.18 5.71 -5.91
C TRP A 195 17.72 5.64 -5.89
N ASP A 196 18.32 4.51 -6.28
CA ASP A 196 19.77 4.34 -6.39
C ASP A 196 20.38 5.37 -7.35
N ASP A 197 19.78 5.54 -8.54
CA ASP A 197 20.19 6.53 -9.54
C ASP A 197 20.08 7.95 -8.97
N TRP A 198 19.03 8.26 -8.21
CA TRP A 198 18.88 9.54 -7.53
C TRP A 198 19.95 9.78 -6.47
N LEU A 199 20.30 8.76 -5.67
CA LEU A 199 21.37 8.85 -4.66
C LEU A 199 22.73 9.10 -5.31
N GLN A 200 23.00 8.45 -6.44
CA GLN A 200 24.26 8.63 -7.18
C GLN A 200 24.34 10.00 -7.86
N ASN A 201 23.23 10.49 -8.43
CA ASN A 201 23.19 11.78 -9.12
C ASN A 201 23.10 12.98 -8.16
N ARG A 202 22.66 12.81 -6.91
CA ARG A 202 22.67 13.84 -5.84
C ARG A 202 24.05 14.18 -5.26
N LEU A 203 25.12 13.53 -5.70
CA LEU A 203 26.48 14.07 -5.50
C LEU A 203 26.71 15.38 -6.27
N LEU A 204 25.77 15.79 -7.12
CA LEU A 204 25.72 17.14 -7.67
C LEU A 204 24.61 17.96 -6.96
N PRO A 205 24.92 19.16 -6.45
CA PRO A 205 24.00 19.95 -5.66
C PRO A 205 22.75 20.31 -6.46
N VAL A 206 21.57 20.10 -5.87
CA VAL A 206 20.31 20.60 -6.41
C VAL A 206 20.38 22.12 -6.47
N PRO A 207 20.16 22.77 -7.63
CA PRO A 207 20.20 24.21 -7.72
C PRO A 207 19.06 24.80 -6.88
N ILE A 208 19.43 25.59 -5.87
CA ILE A 208 18.51 26.43 -5.13
C ILE A 208 18.09 27.54 -6.09
N TYR A 209 16.86 27.48 -6.59
CA TYR A 209 16.27 28.62 -7.30
C TYR A 209 15.81 29.63 -6.24
N TYR A 210 16.47 30.80 -6.24
CA TYR A 210 16.15 31.97 -5.42
C TYR A 210 14.92 32.71 -5.95
#